data_AF-A0AA86RPP5-F1
#
_entry.id   AF-A0AA86RPP5-F1
#
_cell.length_a   1.000
_cell.length_b   1.000
_cell.length_c   1.000
_cell.angle_alpha   90.00
_cell.angle_beta   90.00
_cell.angle_gamma   90.00
#
_symmetry.space_group_name_H-M   'P 1'
#
loop_
_entity.id
_entity.type
_entity.pdbx_description
1 polymer ?
#
loop_
_entity_poly.entity_id
_entity_poly.type
_entity_poly.pdbx_seq_one_letter_code
_entity_poly.pdbx_strand_id
1 'polypeptide(L)'
;MPRQMSCHGLGARIFRRFSVSYRTVIEGFSMETGIACYTRGPFLPTVSSKHSPPSVSPSFGFRNLKSSSLFGESLRVASKSTLKVSRTKDTSLVTRCEIGDSLEEFLTKATPDKGLIRLLVSMGEALRTISFKVKTASCGGTQCVNSFGDEQLAVDLLANQLLFEALNYSHFCKYASSEENPELQDMGGPVEGGFSVAFDPLDGSSIVDTNFTVGTIFGVWPGDKLTGVTGRDQVAAAMGVMGPRTTYVLALKDFPGTHEFLLLDEGKWQHVKETTEIGEGKLFSPGNLRATSDNLDYAKLIDYYVSEKYTLRYTGGMVPDVNQ
;
A
#
# COMPACT_ATOMS: atom_id res chain seq x y z
N MET A 1 10.87 13.06 -31.75
CA MET A 1 9.68 13.57 -31.05
C MET A 1 8.99 12.41 -30.37
N PRO A 2 9.00 12.25 -29.04
CA PRO A 2 8.22 11.20 -28.41
C PRO A 2 6.76 11.68 -28.32
N ARG A 3 5.84 10.87 -28.86
CA ARG A 3 4.40 11.08 -28.73
C ARG A 3 4.03 10.84 -27.27
N GLN A 4 3.62 11.89 -26.55
CA GLN A 4 2.76 11.70 -25.38
C GLN A 4 1.46 11.06 -25.87
N MET A 5 1.24 9.79 -25.56
CA MET A 5 -0.10 9.21 -25.65
C MET A 5 -0.95 9.86 -24.56
N SER A 6 -1.77 10.85 -24.93
CA SER A 6 -2.83 11.32 -24.06
C SER A 6 -3.93 10.25 -24.06
N CYS A 7 -4.00 9.45 -23.00
CA CYS A 7 -5.17 8.60 -22.74
C CYS A 7 -6.36 9.51 -22.37
N HIS A 8 -7.11 9.95 -23.38
CA HIS A 8 -8.38 10.69 -23.24
C HIS A 8 -9.59 9.76 -23.41
N GLY A 9 -9.53 8.55 -22.83
CA GLY A 9 -10.63 7.58 -22.82
C GLY A 9 -11.45 7.62 -21.52
N LEU A 10 -12.60 6.93 -21.53
CA LEU A 10 -13.44 6.69 -20.35
C LEU A 10 -12.62 6.06 -19.19
N GLY A 11 -11.65 5.21 -19.50
CA GLY A 11 -10.69 4.62 -18.56
C GLY A 11 -9.88 5.65 -17.77
N ALA A 12 -9.36 6.70 -18.41
CA ALA A 12 -8.63 7.76 -17.72
C ALA A 12 -9.52 8.59 -16.76
N ARG A 13 -10.84 8.61 -16.98
CA ARG A 13 -11.80 9.27 -16.05
C ARG A 13 -12.13 8.38 -14.85
N ILE A 14 -12.29 7.07 -15.06
CA ILE A 14 -12.44 6.08 -14.00
C ILE A 14 -11.20 6.11 -13.10
N PHE A 15 -10.01 6.16 -13.72
CA PHE A 15 -8.73 6.10 -13.03
C PHE A 15 -8.31 7.44 -12.37
N ARG A 16 -8.61 8.61 -12.96
CA ARG A 16 -8.44 9.88 -12.24
C ARG A 16 -9.35 10.01 -11.03
N ARG A 17 -10.57 9.44 -11.09
CA ARG A 17 -11.47 9.37 -9.91
C ARG A 17 -10.97 8.35 -8.88
N PHE A 18 -10.35 7.27 -9.33
CA PHE A 18 -9.69 6.26 -8.49
C PHE A 18 -8.54 6.86 -7.66
N SER A 19 -7.59 7.54 -8.32
CA SER A 19 -6.45 8.19 -7.66
C SER A 19 -6.88 9.29 -6.67
N VAL A 20 -7.86 10.12 -7.04
CA VAL A 20 -8.44 11.14 -6.14
C VAL A 20 -9.21 10.51 -4.98
N SER A 21 -9.88 9.38 -5.21
CA SER A 21 -10.62 8.72 -4.14
C SER A 21 -9.73 7.93 -3.18
N TYR A 22 -8.54 7.48 -3.58
CA TYR A 22 -7.58 6.89 -2.65
C TYR A 22 -7.11 7.90 -1.61
N ARG A 23 -6.82 9.14 -2.04
CA ARG A 23 -6.58 10.27 -1.13
C ARG A 23 -7.79 10.54 -0.21
N THR A 24 -9.01 10.41 -0.75
CA THR A 24 -10.26 10.58 0.03
C THR A 24 -10.52 9.41 0.99
N VAL A 25 -10.04 8.20 0.71
CA VAL A 25 -10.12 7.04 1.60
C VAL A 25 -9.17 7.29 2.79
N ILE A 26 -7.90 7.61 2.52
CA ILE A 26 -6.93 7.92 3.59
C ILE A 26 -7.37 9.13 4.43
N GLU A 27 -7.81 10.23 3.81
CA GLU A 27 -8.26 11.43 4.53
C GLU A 27 -9.67 11.28 5.15
N GLY A 28 -10.56 10.52 4.51
CA GLY A 28 -11.96 10.34 4.92
C GLY A 28 -12.15 9.35 6.08
N PHE A 29 -11.26 8.38 6.24
CA PHE A 29 -11.25 7.46 7.39
C PHE A 29 -10.65 8.07 8.67
N SER A 30 -10.01 9.23 8.59
CA SER A 30 -9.40 9.92 9.74
C SER A 30 -10.30 11.01 10.37
N MET A 31 -11.42 11.36 9.74
CA MET A 31 -12.19 12.59 10.06
C MET A 31 -13.42 12.41 10.98
N GLU A 32 -13.50 11.34 11.76
CA GLU A 32 -14.43 11.27 12.90
C GLU A 32 -13.70 11.64 14.20
N THR A 33 -13.47 12.93 14.41
CA THR A 33 -13.39 13.58 15.74
C THR A 33 -13.29 15.08 15.54
N GLY A 34 -14.43 15.77 15.62
CA GLY A 34 -14.44 17.23 15.61
C GLY A 34 -13.83 17.79 16.89
N ILE A 35 -13.00 18.83 16.78
CA ILE A 35 -12.77 19.82 17.84
C ILE A 35 -12.52 21.20 17.21
N ALA A 36 -13.12 22.18 17.87
CA ALA A 36 -13.25 23.59 17.51
C ALA A 36 -11.93 24.37 17.45
N CYS A 37 -11.91 25.33 16.52
CA CYS A 37 -10.92 26.39 16.42
C CYS A 37 -10.84 27.21 17.73
N TYR A 38 -9.65 27.35 18.29
CA TYR A 38 -9.32 28.46 19.19
C TYR A 38 -8.08 29.19 18.68
N THR A 39 -8.32 30.43 18.25
CA THR A 39 -7.32 31.44 17.90
C THR A 39 -6.64 31.96 19.17
N ARG A 40 -5.31 32.08 19.19
CA ARG A 40 -4.60 33.10 19.98
C ARG A 40 -3.27 33.48 19.34
N GLY A 41 -3.08 34.79 19.23
CA GLY A 41 -1.95 35.48 18.59
C GLY A 41 -0.68 35.60 19.47
N PRO A 42 0.27 36.47 19.07
CA PRO A 42 1.71 36.18 19.10
C PRO A 42 2.47 36.86 20.24
N PHE A 43 3.61 36.28 20.65
CA PHE A 43 4.71 37.00 21.32
C PHE A 43 6.09 36.38 20.99
N LEU A 44 7.03 37.26 20.67
CA LEU A 44 8.49 37.10 20.49
C LEU A 44 9.17 38.07 21.52
N PRO A 45 10.52 38.16 21.67
CA PRO A 45 11.62 37.16 21.64
C PRO A 45 12.67 37.35 22.78
N THR A 46 13.82 36.65 22.65
CA THR A 46 15.16 36.79 23.32
C THR A 46 15.36 36.00 24.63
N VAL A 47 16.48 35.30 24.90
CA VAL A 47 17.91 35.68 24.91
C VAL A 47 18.86 34.46 24.72
N SER A 48 20.06 34.76 24.21
CA SER A 48 21.26 33.94 23.95
C SER A 48 22.10 33.57 25.19
N SER A 49 22.79 32.42 25.20
CA SER A 49 24.23 32.34 25.54
C SER A 49 24.88 30.99 25.21
N LYS A 50 26.17 31.08 24.83
CA LYS A 50 27.14 30.08 24.35
C LYS A 50 27.64 29.13 25.45
N HIS A 51 28.10 27.92 25.07
CA HIS A 51 29.46 27.38 25.34
C HIS A 51 29.63 25.90 24.93
N SER A 52 30.80 25.57 24.37
CA SER A 52 31.36 24.23 24.08
C SER A 52 32.90 24.35 24.14
N PRO A 53 33.72 23.28 24.07
CA PRO A 53 33.63 21.89 24.57
C PRO A 53 34.85 21.54 25.48
N PRO A 54 35.15 20.25 25.78
CA PRO A 54 36.34 19.67 25.12
C PRO A 54 36.28 18.16 24.79
N SER A 55 37.23 17.78 23.94
CA SER A 55 37.62 16.45 23.43
C SER A 55 38.45 15.60 24.40
N VAL A 56 38.54 14.27 24.16
CA VAL A 56 39.79 13.44 24.04
C VAL A 56 39.45 11.93 24.05
N SER A 57 39.96 11.17 23.06
CA SER A 57 40.09 9.68 22.98
C SER A 57 41.49 9.26 23.49
N PRO A 58 41.95 7.98 23.64
CA PRO A 58 41.70 6.73 22.87
C PRO A 58 41.47 5.49 23.80
N SER A 59 41.33 4.21 23.42
CA SER A 59 42.18 3.33 22.59
C SER A 59 41.57 1.91 22.44
N PHE A 60 42.17 1.15 21.51
CA PHE A 60 41.83 -0.19 20.99
C PHE A 60 41.90 -1.36 21.99
N GLY A 61 41.13 -2.42 21.72
CA GLY A 61 41.35 -3.78 22.25
C GLY A 61 40.63 -4.87 21.44
N PHE A 62 41.39 -5.60 20.62
CA PHE A 62 40.96 -6.84 19.96
C PHE A 62 40.85 -7.99 20.98
N ARG A 63 39.77 -8.79 20.91
CA ARG A 63 39.77 -10.17 21.42
C ARG A 63 39.09 -11.11 20.43
N ASN A 64 39.87 -12.07 19.93
CA ASN A 64 39.42 -13.29 19.29
C ASN A 64 38.68 -14.19 20.29
N LEU A 65 37.63 -14.88 19.86
CA LEU A 65 37.24 -16.20 20.38
C LEU A 65 36.51 -17.00 19.30
N LYS A 66 36.97 -18.23 19.13
CA LYS A 66 36.55 -19.26 18.17
C LYS A 66 35.39 -20.09 18.74
N SER A 67 34.68 -20.77 17.82
CA SER A 67 34.05 -22.10 17.98
C SER A 67 32.83 -22.15 18.92
N SER A 68 31.75 -22.90 18.72
CA SER A 68 31.48 -24.11 17.94
C SER A 68 29.97 -24.28 17.78
N SER A 69 29.57 -24.97 16.72
CA SER A 69 28.29 -25.64 16.52
C SER A 69 27.90 -26.57 17.69
N LEU A 70 26.62 -26.56 18.08
CA LEU A 70 25.98 -27.73 18.72
C LEU A 70 24.52 -27.81 18.27
N PHE A 71 24.24 -28.71 17.34
CA PHE A 71 22.95 -29.38 17.22
C PHE A 71 22.78 -30.30 18.43
N GLY A 72 21.58 -30.33 19.03
CA GLY A 72 21.21 -31.23 20.11
C GLY A 72 19.70 -31.26 20.33
N GLU A 73 19.12 -32.44 20.11
CA GLU A 73 17.71 -32.81 20.13
C GLU A 73 16.97 -32.71 21.49
N SER A 74 15.68 -32.36 21.38
CA SER A 74 14.47 -33.11 21.84
C SER A 74 14.39 -33.73 23.26
N LEU A 75 13.38 -33.33 24.05
CA LEU A 75 12.17 -34.13 24.40
C LEU A 75 11.45 -33.62 25.68
N ARG A 76 10.14 -33.35 25.51
CA ARG A 76 8.95 -33.59 26.38
C ARG A 76 9.04 -33.37 27.90
N VAL A 77 8.07 -32.61 28.46
CA VAL A 77 7.03 -33.12 29.40
C VAL A 77 5.80 -32.20 29.36
N ALA A 78 4.63 -32.78 29.13
CA ALA A 78 3.32 -32.15 29.29
C ALA A 78 2.83 -32.28 30.73
N SER A 79 2.17 -31.26 31.26
CA SER A 79 1.37 -31.35 32.49
C SER A 79 -0.08 -30.98 32.18
N LYS A 80 -0.99 -31.91 32.49
CA LYS A 80 -2.44 -31.73 32.45
C LYS A 80 -2.88 -30.99 33.72
N SER A 81 -3.69 -29.95 33.58
CA SER A 81 -4.59 -29.53 34.66
C SER A 81 -5.96 -29.18 34.07
N THR A 82 -7.00 -29.52 34.84
CA THR A 82 -8.39 -29.61 34.40
C THR A 82 -9.26 -28.69 35.27
N LEU A 83 -10.14 -27.95 34.58
CA LEU A 83 -11.39 -27.28 34.99
C LEU A 83 -11.34 -26.02 35.86
N LYS A 84 -11.95 -24.95 35.32
CA LYS A 84 -13.24 -24.41 35.84
C LYS A 84 -13.93 -23.54 34.78
N VAL A 85 -15.10 -23.98 34.34
CA VAL A 85 -16.05 -23.19 33.53
C VAL A 85 -16.72 -22.18 34.47
N SER A 86 -16.53 -20.90 34.20
CA SER A 86 -17.33 -19.82 34.78
C SER A 86 -18.04 -19.08 33.65
N ARG A 87 -19.38 -19.09 33.69
CA ARG A 87 -20.23 -18.30 32.81
C ARG A 87 -19.96 -16.83 33.09
N THR A 88 -19.38 -16.13 32.12
CA THR A 88 -19.28 -14.67 32.10
C THR A 88 -20.03 -14.13 30.89
N LYS A 89 -20.67 -12.99 31.14
CA LYS A 89 -21.64 -12.31 30.29
C LYS A 89 -21.11 -12.02 28.89
N ASP A 90 -22.04 -12.10 27.95
CA ASP A 90 -21.94 -11.68 26.56
C ASP A 90 -21.58 -10.17 26.51
N THR A 91 -20.28 -9.89 26.46
CA THR A 91 -19.74 -8.63 25.96
C THR A 91 -19.12 -8.98 24.63
N SER A 92 -19.63 -8.39 23.54
CA SER A 92 -19.07 -8.54 22.20
C SER A 92 -17.59 -8.15 22.24
N LEU A 93 -16.72 -9.15 22.38
CA LEU A 93 -15.28 -9.01 22.27
C LEU A 93 -15.01 -8.66 20.82
N VAL A 94 -14.84 -7.37 20.53
CA VAL A 94 -14.24 -6.93 19.28
C VAL A 94 -12.81 -7.47 19.33
N THR A 95 -12.56 -8.59 18.64
CA THR A 95 -11.23 -9.17 18.53
C THR A 95 -10.33 -8.14 17.88
N ARG A 96 -9.46 -7.50 18.66
CA ARG A 96 -8.56 -6.46 18.16
C ARG A 96 -7.60 -7.10 17.14
N CYS A 97 -7.42 -6.45 15.99
CA CYS A 97 -6.34 -6.78 15.08
C CYS A 97 -5.01 -6.43 15.76
N GLU A 98 -4.08 -7.38 15.80
CA GLU A 98 -2.79 -7.21 16.45
C GLU A 98 -1.69 -7.12 15.40
N ILE A 99 -0.65 -6.33 15.71
CA ILE A 99 0.59 -6.36 14.92
C ILE A 99 1.20 -7.74 15.10
N GLY A 100 1.57 -8.39 13.99
CA GLY A 100 2.08 -9.74 13.95
C GLY A 100 1.11 -10.78 13.38
N ASP A 101 -0.20 -10.48 13.34
CA ASP A 101 -1.22 -11.32 12.70
C ASP A 101 -0.89 -11.55 11.21
N SER A 102 -1.28 -12.72 10.67
CA SER A 102 -1.28 -12.91 9.22
C SER A 102 -2.36 -12.06 8.55
N LEU A 103 -2.27 -11.88 7.23
CA LEU A 103 -3.32 -11.22 6.45
C LEU A 103 -4.71 -11.88 6.66
N GLU A 104 -4.79 -13.21 6.67
CA GLU A 104 -6.04 -13.94 6.86
C GLU A 104 -6.61 -13.77 8.28
N GLU A 105 -5.74 -13.80 9.30
CA GLU A 105 -6.12 -13.57 10.69
C GLU A 105 -6.67 -12.16 10.87
N PHE A 106 -5.96 -11.15 10.32
CA PHE A 106 -6.41 -9.77 10.29
C PHE A 106 -7.77 -9.65 9.59
N LEU A 107 -7.90 -10.15 8.36
CA LEU A 107 -9.12 -10.01 7.55
C LEU A 107 -10.34 -10.66 8.22
N THR A 108 -10.15 -11.81 8.87
CA THR A 108 -11.22 -12.51 9.62
C THR A 108 -11.69 -11.71 10.84
N LYS A 109 -10.80 -10.92 11.46
CA LYS A 109 -11.15 -9.99 12.55
C LYS A 109 -11.77 -8.70 12.02
N ALA A 110 -11.33 -8.23 10.85
CA ALA A 110 -11.68 -6.92 10.31
C ALA A 110 -13.00 -6.88 9.53
N THR A 111 -13.44 -8.00 8.93
CA THR A 111 -14.71 -8.07 8.21
C THR A 111 -15.36 -9.45 8.30
N PRO A 112 -16.70 -9.56 8.43
CA PRO A 112 -17.40 -10.83 8.35
C PRO A 112 -17.58 -11.35 6.92
N ASP A 113 -17.30 -10.52 5.90
CA ASP A 113 -17.55 -10.84 4.49
C ASP A 113 -16.48 -11.80 3.94
N LYS A 114 -16.81 -13.08 3.91
CA LYS A 114 -15.92 -14.15 3.40
C LYS A 114 -15.56 -13.99 1.93
N GLY A 115 -16.42 -13.37 1.12
CA GLY A 115 -16.14 -13.11 -0.29
C GLY A 115 -15.04 -12.06 -0.45
N LEU A 116 -15.15 -10.98 0.32
CA LEU A 116 -14.13 -9.93 0.36
C LEU A 116 -12.80 -10.48 0.90
N ILE A 117 -12.81 -11.29 1.96
CA ILE A 117 -11.60 -11.93 2.49
C ILE A 117 -10.90 -12.74 1.40
N ARG A 118 -11.65 -13.61 0.69
CA ARG A 118 -11.07 -14.46 -0.37
C ARG A 118 -10.51 -13.66 -1.53
N LEU A 119 -11.19 -12.60 -1.94
CA LEU A 119 -10.72 -11.69 -2.99
C LEU A 119 -9.40 -11.02 -2.57
N LEU A 120 -9.34 -10.42 -1.37
CA LEU A 120 -8.15 -9.71 -0.89
C LEU A 120 -6.94 -10.62 -0.67
N VAL A 121 -7.15 -11.87 -0.22
CA VAL A 121 -6.09 -12.87 -0.12
C VAL A 121 -5.58 -13.28 -1.50
N SER A 122 -6.49 -13.49 -2.47
CA SER A 122 -6.12 -13.84 -3.85
C SER A 122 -5.30 -12.72 -4.51
N MET A 123 -5.69 -11.46 -4.28
CA MET A 123 -4.90 -10.30 -4.72
C MET A 123 -3.52 -10.25 -4.04
N GLY A 124 -3.44 -10.58 -2.74
CA GLY A 124 -2.15 -10.68 -2.03
C GLY A 124 -1.19 -11.71 -2.65
N GLU A 125 -1.68 -12.85 -3.14
CA GLU A 125 -0.85 -13.83 -3.86
C GLU A 125 -0.38 -13.33 -5.23
N ALA A 126 -1.22 -12.56 -5.95
CA ALA A 126 -0.79 -11.89 -7.16
C ALA A 126 0.33 -10.88 -6.88
N LEU A 127 0.17 -10.02 -5.86
CA LEU A 127 1.19 -9.04 -5.46
C LEU A 127 2.53 -9.70 -5.10
N ARG A 128 2.49 -10.83 -4.39
CA ARG A 128 3.68 -11.63 -4.07
C ARG A 128 4.38 -12.09 -5.34
N THR A 129 3.62 -12.62 -6.30
CA THR A 129 4.16 -13.10 -7.57
C THR A 129 4.73 -11.96 -8.41
N ILE A 130 3.99 -10.84 -8.53
CA ILE A 130 4.43 -9.63 -9.24
C ILE A 130 5.76 -9.13 -8.65
N SER A 131 5.87 -9.05 -7.33
CA SER A 131 7.10 -8.61 -6.67
C SER A 131 8.31 -9.48 -7.04
N PHE A 132 8.15 -10.80 -7.08
CA PHE A 132 9.21 -11.70 -7.53
C PHE A 132 9.56 -11.48 -9.01
N LYS A 133 8.55 -11.27 -9.86
CA LYS A 133 8.73 -11.05 -11.30
C LYS A 133 9.41 -9.72 -11.61
N VAL A 134 9.09 -8.66 -10.88
CA VAL A 134 9.80 -7.37 -10.98
C VAL A 134 11.26 -7.54 -10.52
N LYS A 135 11.49 -8.19 -9.37
CA LYS A 135 12.83 -8.39 -8.79
C LYS A 135 13.80 -9.16 -9.69
N THR A 136 13.27 -10.07 -10.51
CA THR A 136 14.05 -10.96 -11.38
C THR A 136 13.91 -10.64 -12.87
N ALA A 137 13.30 -9.50 -13.21
CA ALA A 137 13.10 -9.10 -14.60
C ALA A 137 14.44 -8.86 -15.31
N SER A 138 14.51 -9.28 -16.56
CA SER A 138 15.60 -8.89 -17.45
C SER A 138 15.29 -7.51 -18.02
N CYS A 139 16.07 -6.51 -17.66
CA CYS A 139 15.95 -5.16 -18.19
C CYS A 139 16.99 -4.96 -19.29
N GLY A 140 16.52 -4.90 -20.54
CA GLY A 140 17.36 -4.68 -21.71
C GLY A 140 16.61 -3.92 -22.80
N GLY A 141 17.23 -2.88 -23.34
CA GLY A 141 16.57 -2.03 -24.35
C GLY A 141 15.51 -1.12 -23.75
N THR A 142 14.28 -1.14 -24.30
CA THR A 142 13.19 -0.22 -23.94
C THR A 142 12.18 -0.80 -22.92
N GLN A 143 12.36 -2.04 -22.46
CA GLN A 143 11.41 -2.73 -21.58
C GLN A 143 12.11 -3.65 -20.58
N CYS A 144 11.49 -3.86 -19.42
CA CYS A 144 11.84 -4.92 -18.48
C CYS A 144 10.86 -6.09 -18.66
N VAL A 145 11.40 -7.30 -18.80
CA VAL A 145 10.63 -8.47 -19.20
C VAL A 145 10.90 -9.66 -18.28
N ASN A 146 9.88 -10.49 -18.05
CA ASN A 146 10.00 -11.75 -17.31
C ASN A 146 9.10 -12.82 -17.97
N SER A 147 9.27 -14.09 -17.59
CA SER A 147 8.48 -15.18 -18.13
C SER A 147 7.10 -15.29 -17.47
N PHE A 148 6.08 -15.63 -18.25
CA PHE A 148 4.76 -16.03 -17.78
C PHE A 148 4.30 -17.23 -18.62
N GLY A 149 4.11 -18.39 -17.98
CA GLY A 149 3.99 -19.65 -18.72
C GLY A 149 5.23 -19.88 -19.60
N ASP A 150 4.99 -20.04 -20.91
CA ASP A 150 6.02 -20.25 -21.93
C ASP A 150 6.43 -18.95 -22.67
N GLU A 151 5.81 -17.81 -22.34
CA GLU A 151 6.02 -16.53 -23.00
C GLU A 151 6.90 -15.58 -22.19
N GLN A 152 7.59 -14.66 -22.86
CA GLN A 152 8.33 -13.56 -22.25
C GLN A 152 7.54 -12.26 -22.44
N LEU A 153 7.08 -11.66 -21.34
CA LEU A 153 6.21 -10.50 -21.33
C LEU A 153 6.89 -9.32 -20.63
N ALA A 154 6.51 -8.10 -21.03
CA ALA A 154 6.82 -6.91 -20.25
C ALA A 154 6.15 -7.02 -18.87
N VAL A 155 6.83 -6.53 -17.83
CA VAL A 155 6.43 -6.75 -16.42
C VAL A 155 5.07 -6.14 -16.06
N ASP A 156 4.66 -5.08 -16.75
CA ASP A 156 3.34 -4.45 -16.68
C ASP A 156 2.23 -5.37 -17.22
N LEU A 157 2.41 -5.91 -18.43
CA LEU A 157 1.46 -6.87 -19.03
C LEU A 157 1.38 -8.17 -18.22
N LEU A 158 2.51 -8.62 -17.67
CA LEU A 158 2.57 -9.76 -16.79
C LEU A 158 1.78 -9.51 -15.51
N ALA A 159 1.98 -8.35 -14.86
CA ALA A 159 1.22 -7.98 -13.67
C ALA A 159 -0.29 -7.88 -13.95
N ASN A 160 -0.66 -7.34 -15.10
CA ASN A 160 -2.04 -7.27 -15.56
C ASN A 160 -2.70 -8.66 -15.64
N GLN A 161 -2.03 -9.63 -16.27
CA GLN A 161 -2.53 -11.01 -16.37
C GLN A 161 -2.68 -11.67 -14.99
N LEU A 162 -1.67 -11.56 -14.12
CA LEU A 162 -1.71 -12.12 -12.76
C LEU A 162 -2.88 -11.58 -11.93
N LEU A 163 -3.21 -10.29 -12.08
CA LEU A 163 -4.32 -9.67 -11.34
C LEU A 163 -5.68 -10.16 -11.88
N PHE A 164 -5.87 -10.24 -13.19
CA PHE A 164 -7.08 -10.85 -13.76
C PHE A 164 -7.25 -12.31 -13.33
N GLU A 165 -6.17 -13.10 -13.35
CA GLU A 165 -6.19 -14.50 -12.89
C GLU A 165 -6.58 -14.62 -11.42
N ALA A 166 -6.00 -13.78 -10.55
CA ALA A 166 -6.35 -13.76 -9.13
C ALA A 166 -7.82 -13.37 -8.89
N LEU A 167 -8.34 -12.40 -9.64
CA LEU A 167 -9.75 -11.99 -9.56
C LEU A 167 -10.69 -13.11 -10.01
N ASN A 168 -10.36 -13.81 -11.11
CA ASN A 168 -11.12 -14.96 -11.57
C ASN A 168 -11.06 -16.12 -10.55
N TYR A 169 -9.88 -16.44 -10.00
CA TYR A 169 -9.67 -17.49 -9.00
C TYR A 169 -10.38 -17.21 -7.66
N SER A 170 -10.61 -15.93 -7.35
CA SER A 170 -11.39 -15.55 -6.16
C SER A 170 -12.84 -16.04 -6.23
N HIS A 171 -13.41 -16.18 -7.44
CA HIS A 171 -14.83 -16.44 -7.72
C HIS A 171 -15.82 -15.39 -7.17
N PHE A 172 -15.32 -14.28 -6.60
CA PHE A 172 -16.15 -13.21 -6.03
C PHE A 172 -16.08 -11.90 -6.82
N CYS A 173 -15.27 -11.84 -7.88
CA CYS A 173 -15.22 -10.70 -8.79
C CYS A 173 -16.20 -10.91 -9.96
N LYS A 174 -17.15 -10.00 -10.15
CA LYS A 174 -18.03 -9.95 -11.31
C LYS A 174 -17.36 -9.26 -12.50
N TYR A 175 -16.90 -8.02 -12.32
CA TYR A 175 -16.20 -7.28 -13.36
C TYR A 175 -14.85 -6.75 -12.89
N ALA A 176 -13.86 -6.87 -13.76
CA ALA A 176 -12.54 -6.30 -13.55
C ALA A 176 -12.22 -5.29 -14.67
N SER A 177 -11.49 -4.23 -14.34
CA SER A 177 -11.02 -3.22 -15.30
C SER A 177 -9.60 -2.79 -14.95
N SER A 178 -8.72 -2.84 -15.94
CA SER A 178 -7.30 -2.47 -15.79
C SER A 178 -7.02 -1.12 -16.42
N GLU A 179 -6.01 -0.40 -15.95
CA GLU A 179 -5.49 0.78 -16.66
C GLU A 179 -5.04 0.43 -18.10
N GLU A 180 -4.40 -0.72 -18.28
CA GLU A 180 -3.92 -1.23 -19.58
C GLU A 180 -5.08 -1.66 -20.50
N ASN A 181 -6.18 -2.15 -19.91
CA ASN A 181 -7.38 -2.62 -20.60
C ASN A 181 -8.63 -2.05 -19.90
N PRO A 182 -9.06 -0.82 -20.23
CA PRO A 182 -10.10 -0.11 -19.49
C PRO A 182 -11.53 -0.59 -19.78
N GLU A 183 -11.68 -1.64 -20.59
CA GLU A 183 -12.96 -2.30 -20.79
C GLU A 183 -13.31 -3.19 -19.59
N LEU A 184 -14.60 -3.36 -19.31
CA LEU A 184 -15.06 -4.26 -18.26
C LEU A 184 -14.90 -5.71 -18.74
N GLN A 185 -14.12 -6.49 -18.02
CA GLN A 185 -13.96 -7.92 -18.26
C GLN A 185 -14.75 -8.71 -17.22
N ASP A 186 -15.58 -9.65 -17.67
CA ASP A 186 -16.37 -10.52 -16.79
C ASP A 186 -15.49 -11.60 -16.18
N MET A 187 -15.34 -11.58 -14.86
CA MET A 187 -14.54 -12.56 -14.10
C MET A 187 -15.39 -13.73 -13.58
N GLY A 188 -16.69 -13.77 -13.91
CA GLY A 188 -17.59 -14.89 -13.62
C GLY A 188 -18.14 -14.96 -12.19
N GLY A 189 -17.80 -14.02 -11.31
CA GLY A 189 -18.36 -13.92 -9.96
C GLY A 189 -19.80 -13.43 -9.91
N PRO A 190 -20.46 -13.52 -8.74
CA PRO A 190 -21.85 -13.14 -8.57
C PRO A 190 -22.04 -11.61 -8.58
N VAL A 191 -23.25 -11.16 -8.94
CA VAL A 191 -23.63 -9.74 -8.79
C VAL A 191 -23.97 -9.44 -7.33
N GLU A 192 -24.88 -10.22 -6.74
CA GLU A 192 -25.24 -10.08 -5.32
C GLU A 192 -24.18 -10.75 -4.44
N GLY A 193 -23.64 -10.01 -3.48
CA GLY A 193 -22.56 -10.49 -2.61
C GLY A 193 -21.20 -10.66 -3.32
N GLY A 194 -21.07 -10.23 -4.57
CA GLY A 194 -19.79 -10.13 -5.29
C GLY A 194 -19.33 -8.70 -5.45
N PHE A 195 -18.23 -8.54 -6.17
CA PHE A 195 -17.48 -7.28 -6.28
C PHE A 195 -17.09 -6.97 -7.71
N SER A 196 -16.84 -5.70 -7.99
CA SER A 196 -16.12 -5.28 -9.19
C SER A 196 -14.83 -4.56 -8.80
N VAL A 197 -13.76 -4.80 -9.54
CA VAL A 197 -12.41 -4.32 -9.19
C VAL A 197 -11.81 -3.50 -10.33
N ALA A 198 -11.36 -2.30 -10.01
CA ALA A 198 -10.52 -1.50 -10.90
C ALA A 198 -9.08 -1.51 -10.38
N PHE A 199 -8.09 -1.64 -11.27
CA PHE A 199 -6.69 -1.71 -10.86
C PHE A 199 -5.71 -1.09 -11.86
N ASP A 200 -4.59 -0.63 -11.32
CA ASP A 200 -3.34 -0.33 -12.00
C ASP A 200 -2.38 -1.48 -11.78
N PRO A 201 -2.00 -2.23 -12.83
CA PRO A 201 -1.18 -3.41 -12.64
C PRO A 201 0.23 -3.10 -12.15
N LEU A 202 0.84 -2.00 -12.61
CA LEU A 202 2.21 -1.65 -12.28
C LEU A 202 2.52 -0.15 -12.50
N ASP A 203 2.10 0.68 -11.56
CA ASP A 203 2.49 2.07 -11.44
C ASP A 203 4.02 2.19 -11.32
N GLY A 204 4.60 3.00 -12.19
CA GLY A 204 6.06 3.14 -12.32
C GLY A 204 6.73 2.05 -13.15
N SER A 205 6.00 1.23 -13.92
CA SER A 205 6.56 0.20 -14.81
C SER A 205 7.71 0.69 -15.71
N SER A 206 7.60 1.92 -16.21
CA SER A 206 8.61 2.56 -17.08
C SER A 206 9.96 2.86 -16.42
N ILE A 207 10.05 2.82 -15.08
CA ILE A 207 11.27 3.13 -14.32
C ILE A 207 11.80 1.92 -13.53
N VAL A 208 11.30 0.71 -13.82
CA VAL A 208 11.76 -0.54 -13.19
C VAL A 208 13.27 -0.76 -13.41
N ASP A 209 13.80 -0.38 -14.58
CA ASP A 209 15.22 -0.47 -14.93
C ASP A 209 16.14 0.38 -14.02
N THR A 210 15.62 1.50 -13.51
CA THR A 210 16.33 2.37 -12.57
C THR A 210 16.35 1.82 -11.13
N ASN A 211 15.63 0.72 -10.88
CA ASN A 211 15.47 0.10 -9.57
C ASN A 211 14.84 1.04 -8.52
N PHE A 212 14.01 1.98 -8.97
CA PHE A 212 13.13 2.75 -8.09
C PHE A 212 11.96 1.88 -7.63
N THR A 213 11.34 2.27 -6.51
CA THR A 213 10.15 1.57 -6.01
C THR A 213 8.99 1.78 -6.98
N VAL A 214 8.26 0.70 -7.28
CA VAL A 214 7.07 0.66 -8.13
C VAL A 214 5.93 -0.01 -7.36
N GLY A 215 4.72 -0.07 -7.93
CA GLY A 215 3.65 -0.78 -7.24
C GLY A 215 2.39 -1.05 -8.04
N THR A 216 1.47 -1.76 -7.43
CA THR A 216 0.14 -2.06 -7.98
C THR A 216 -0.89 -1.32 -7.13
N ILE A 217 -1.97 -0.80 -7.72
CA ILE A 217 -3.07 -0.18 -6.97
C ILE A 217 -4.38 -0.85 -7.38
N PHE A 218 -5.27 -1.13 -6.45
CA PHE A 218 -6.62 -1.58 -6.78
C PHE A 218 -7.67 -1.13 -5.77
N GLY A 219 -8.90 -1.08 -6.22
CA GLY A 219 -10.06 -0.74 -5.42
C GLY A 219 -11.20 -1.69 -5.72
N VAL A 220 -11.99 -1.96 -4.70
CA VAL A 220 -13.03 -2.99 -4.71
C VAL A 220 -14.37 -2.33 -4.42
N TRP A 221 -15.30 -2.44 -5.35
CA TRP A 221 -16.69 -2.00 -5.22
C TRP A 221 -17.61 -3.19 -5.06
N PRO A 222 -18.72 -3.08 -4.30
CA PRO A 222 -19.74 -4.12 -4.28
C PRO A 222 -20.52 -4.13 -5.61
N GLY A 223 -20.96 -5.32 -6.01
CA GLY A 223 -21.82 -5.49 -7.19
C GLY A 223 -21.07 -5.47 -8.52
N ASP A 224 -21.75 -4.95 -9.55
CA ASP A 224 -21.42 -5.15 -10.97
C ASP A 224 -21.09 -3.83 -11.70
N LYS A 225 -20.68 -2.78 -10.98
CA LYS A 225 -20.44 -1.45 -11.56
C LYS A 225 -19.09 -0.87 -11.16
N LEU A 226 -18.38 -0.37 -12.16
CA LEU A 226 -17.20 0.50 -12.01
C LEU A 226 -17.42 1.91 -12.61
N THR A 227 -18.62 2.16 -13.14
CA THR A 227 -19.04 3.49 -13.63
C THR A 227 -20.30 3.93 -12.91
N GLY A 228 -20.47 5.25 -12.74
CA GLY A 228 -21.55 5.80 -11.93
C GLY A 228 -21.38 5.59 -10.41
N VAL A 229 -20.31 4.92 -10.00
CA VAL A 229 -19.88 4.78 -8.59
C VAL A 229 -18.89 5.89 -8.23
N THR A 230 -18.78 6.15 -6.93
CA THR A 230 -17.76 7.01 -6.33
C THR A 230 -16.79 6.14 -5.54
N GLY A 231 -15.60 6.63 -5.22
CA GLY A 231 -14.72 5.82 -4.39
C GLY A 231 -15.07 5.84 -2.90
N ARG A 232 -16.06 6.62 -2.44
CA ARG A 232 -16.71 6.38 -1.12
C ARG A 232 -17.54 5.09 -1.12
N ASP A 233 -17.87 4.56 -2.30
CA ASP A 233 -18.63 3.32 -2.45
C ASP A 233 -17.74 2.06 -2.35
N GLN A 234 -16.41 2.22 -2.37
CA GLN A 234 -15.45 1.12 -2.24
C GLN A 234 -15.63 0.38 -0.91
N VAL A 235 -15.62 -0.95 -0.90
CA VAL A 235 -15.57 -1.76 0.33
C VAL A 235 -14.14 -2.01 0.82
N ALA A 236 -13.17 -1.94 -0.09
CA ALA A 236 -11.75 -2.03 0.20
C ALA A 236 -10.94 -1.28 -0.87
N ALA A 237 -9.76 -0.81 -0.51
CA ALA A 237 -8.77 -0.29 -1.43
C ALA A 237 -7.38 -0.68 -0.94
N ALA A 238 -6.45 -0.94 -1.85
CA ALA A 238 -5.13 -1.35 -1.47
C ALA A 238 -4.06 -1.05 -2.52
N MET A 239 -2.81 -1.11 -2.09
CA MET A 239 -1.65 -1.06 -2.97
C MET A 239 -0.60 -2.09 -2.56
N GLY A 240 0.04 -2.71 -3.56
CA GLY A 240 1.27 -3.46 -3.37
C GLY A 240 2.46 -2.55 -3.66
N VAL A 241 3.40 -2.47 -2.74
CA VAL A 241 4.62 -1.66 -2.87
C VAL A 241 5.80 -2.60 -3.11
N MET A 242 6.43 -2.49 -4.27
CA MET A 242 7.58 -3.30 -4.68
C MET A 242 8.85 -2.44 -4.62
N GLY A 243 9.36 -2.29 -3.40
CA GLY A 243 10.62 -1.58 -3.13
C GLY A 243 11.72 -2.54 -2.65
N PRO A 244 12.67 -2.08 -1.82
CA PRO A 244 13.62 -2.97 -1.14
C PRO A 244 12.91 -3.95 -0.20
N ARG A 245 11.71 -3.60 0.25
CA ARG A 245 10.74 -4.46 0.94
C ARG A 245 9.51 -4.58 0.04
N THR A 246 8.84 -5.71 0.12
CA THR A 246 7.54 -5.89 -0.51
C THR A 246 6.47 -5.74 0.57
N THR A 247 5.59 -4.75 0.41
CA THR A 247 4.50 -4.52 1.36
C THR A 247 3.16 -4.46 0.66
N TYR A 248 2.11 -4.80 1.39
CA TYR A 248 0.72 -4.75 0.94
C TYR A 248 -0.03 -3.85 1.91
N VAL A 249 -0.52 -2.71 1.43
CA VAL A 249 -1.16 -1.68 2.26
C VAL A 249 -2.64 -1.66 1.94
N LEU A 250 -3.48 -1.90 2.95
CA LEU A 250 -4.91 -2.18 2.81
C LEU A 250 -5.75 -1.24 3.70
N ALA A 251 -6.87 -0.76 3.15
CA ALA A 251 -7.93 -0.06 3.88
C ALA A 251 -9.30 -0.73 3.60
N LEU A 252 -10.18 -0.77 4.60
CA LEU A 252 -11.51 -1.39 4.54
C LEU A 252 -12.59 -0.39 4.97
N LYS A 253 -13.77 -0.41 4.33
CA LYS A 253 -14.77 0.68 4.42
C LYS A 253 -15.40 0.93 5.79
N ASP A 254 -15.35 -0.02 6.71
CA ASP A 254 -15.96 0.14 8.03
C ASP A 254 -15.03 -0.40 9.13
N PHE A 255 -13.72 -0.45 8.84
CA PHE A 255 -12.69 -0.87 9.78
C PHE A 255 -11.66 0.27 9.92
N PRO A 256 -11.41 0.77 11.14
CA PRO A 256 -10.53 1.92 11.33
C PRO A 256 -9.09 1.66 10.86
N GLY A 257 -8.50 2.68 10.26
CA GLY A 257 -7.08 2.70 9.93
C GLY A 257 -6.73 2.14 8.55
N THR A 258 -5.45 2.28 8.22
CA THR A 258 -4.81 1.69 7.05
C THR A 258 -3.69 0.77 7.53
N HIS A 259 -3.67 -0.45 7.01
CA HIS A 259 -2.88 -1.56 7.53
C HIS A 259 -1.81 -1.99 6.53
N GLU A 260 -0.57 -2.00 6.98
CA GLU A 260 0.58 -2.43 6.19
C GLU A 260 0.97 -3.86 6.57
N PHE A 261 1.11 -4.71 5.56
CA PHE A 261 1.58 -6.07 5.68
C PHE A 261 2.93 -6.21 4.98
N LEU A 262 3.90 -6.80 5.68
CA LEU A 262 5.20 -7.15 5.11
C LEU A 262 5.15 -8.56 4.53
N LEU A 263 5.68 -8.74 3.32
CA LEU A 263 5.97 -10.07 2.78
C LEU A 263 7.21 -10.64 3.48
N LEU A 264 7.04 -11.75 4.20
CA LEU A 264 8.12 -12.50 4.83
C LEU A 264 8.78 -13.47 3.83
N ASP A 265 9.97 -13.95 4.17
CA ASP A 265 10.76 -14.87 3.32
C ASP A 265 10.04 -16.20 3.06
N GLU A 266 9.20 -16.65 4.00
CA GLU A 266 8.36 -17.85 3.86
C GLU A 266 7.15 -17.62 2.93
N GLY A 267 6.98 -16.39 2.42
CA GLY A 267 5.91 -16.01 1.50
C GLY A 267 4.59 -15.63 2.16
N LYS A 268 4.60 -15.34 3.48
CA LYS A 268 3.40 -14.90 4.22
C LYS A 268 3.36 -13.39 4.37
N TRP A 269 2.16 -12.83 4.37
CA TRP A 269 1.90 -11.43 4.69
C TRP A 269 1.68 -11.26 6.20
N GLN A 270 2.51 -10.48 6.87
CA GLN A 270 2.41 -10.20 8.30
C GLN A 270 2.07 -8.73 8.55
N HIS A 271 1.07 -8.46 9.38
CA HIS A 271 0.67 -7.10 9.78
C HIS A 271 1.80 -6.44 10.58
N VAL A 272 2.34 -5.31 10.10
CA VAL A 272 3.50 -4.63 10.70
C VAL A 272 3.23 -3.20 11.12
N LYS A 273 2.20 -2.55 10.58
CA LYS A 273 1.85 -1.17 10.93
C LYS A 273 0.38 -0.89 10.68
N GLU A 274 -0.21 -0.10 11.57
CA GLU A 274 -1.52 0.52 11.44
C GLU A 274 -1.34 2.04 11.44
N THR A 275 -2.05 2.74 10.56
CA THR A 275 -2.05 4.20 10.47
C THR A 275 -3.48 4.71 10.58
N THR A 276 -3.75 5.51 11.61
CA THR A 276 -5.09 6.09 11.88
C THR A 276 -5.13 7.60 11.72
N GLU A 277 -3.97 8.25 11.75
CA GLU A 277 -3.82 9.70 11.63
C GLU A 277 -2.65 10.06 10.71
N ILE A 278 -2.81 11.18 10.00
CA ILE A 278 -1.72 11.84 9.26
C ILE A 278 -1.61 13.25 9.83
N GLY A 279 -0.51 13.52 10.53
CA GLY A 279 -0.25 14.83 11.11
C GLY A 279 0.34 15.83 10.11
N GLU A 280 0.44 17.09 10.54
CA GLU A 280 1.15 18.13 9.79
C GLU A 280 2.65 17.83 9.71
N GLY A 281 3.24 18.06 8.53
CA GLY A 281 4.64 17.75 8.26
C GLY A 281 5.31 18.74 7.31
N LYS A 282 6.64 18.61 7.17
CA LYS A 282 7.47 19.40 6.24
C LYS A 282 8.03 18.55 5.09
N LEU A 283 7.13 17.93 4.35
CA LEU A 283 7.40 17.07 3.19
C LEU A 283 6.44 17.46 2.05
N PHE A 284 6.92 17.46 0.80
CA PHE A 284 6.06 17.61 -0.37
C PHE A 284 6.53 16.73 -1.53
N SER A 285 5.55 16.29 -2.32
CA SER A 285 5.74 15.41 -3.48
C SER A 285 5.01 15.97 -4.71
N PRO A 286 5.66 16.88 -5.48
CA PRO A 286 4.97 17.69 -6.49
C PRO A 286 4.79 16.95 -7.83
N GLY A 287 3.63 16.32 -8.00
CA GLY A 287 3.21 15.76 -9.29
C GLY A 287 3.09 16.82 -10.38
N ASN A 288 3.47 16.48 -11.62
CA ASN A 288 3.35 17.36 -12.79
C ASN A 288 3.96 18.77 -12.57
N LEU A 289 5.13 18.87 -11.91
CA LEU A 289 5.77 20.13 -11.55
C LEU A 289 5.91 21.14 -12.72
N ARG A 290 6.03 20.66 -13.96
CA ARG A 290 6.04 21.50 -15.18
C ARG A 290 4.84 22.46 -15.28
N ALA A 291 3.69 22.11 -14.70
CA ALA A 291 2.48 22.94 -14.74
C ALA A 291 2.61 24.26 -13.96
N THR A 292 3.67 24.45 -13.17
CA THR A 292 3.97 25.76 -12.59
C THR A 292 4.32 26.82 -13.66
N SER A 293 4.63 26.39 -14.89
CA SER A 293 4.92 27.32 -15.99
C SER A 293 3.74 28.20 -16.39
N ASP A 294 2.52 27.69 -16.23
CA ASP A 294 1.28 28.30 -16.72
C ASP A 294 0.13 28.27 -15.69
N ASN A 295 0.29 27.56 -14.57
CA ASN A 295 -0.60 27.62 -13.42
C ASN A 295 0.05 28.40 -12.26
N LEU A 296 -0.31 29.69 -12.15
CA LEU A 296 0.24 30.60 -11.12
C LEU A 296 -0.10 30.19 -9.69
N ASP A 297 -1.25 29.56 -9.46
CA ASP A 297 -1.63 29.13 -8.11
C ASP A 297 -0.83 27.89 -7.70
N TYR A 298 -0.53 27.00 -8.64
CA TYR A 298 0.38 25.90 -8.37
C TYR A 298 1.81 26.39 -8.15
N ALA A 299 2.28 27.38 -8.93
CA ALA A 299 3.59 28.00 -8.72
C ALA A 299 3.73 28.58 -7.30
N LYS A 300 2.75 29.36 -6.84
CA LYS A 300 2.71 29.90 -5.47
C LYS A 300 2.77 28.81 -4.40
N LEU A 301 2.08 27.69 -4.61
CA LEU A 301 2.09 26.57 -3.66
C LEU A 301 3.48 25.93 -3.55
N ILE A 302 4.16 25.74 -4.67
CA ILE A 302 5.54 25.24 -4.68
C ILE A 302 6.49 26.25 -4.01
N ASP A 303 6.35 27.54 -4.31
CA ASP A 303 7.15 28.60 -3.69
C ASP A 303 6.98 28.62 -2.16
N TYR A 304 5.75 28.40 -1.67
CA TYR A 304 5.49 28.26 -0.24
C TYR A 304 6.32 27.12 0.38
N TYR A 305 6.26 25.91 -0.17
CA TYR A 305 7.02 24.76 0.34
C TYR A 305 8.54 24.99 0.30
N VAL A 306 9.05 25.61 -0.77
CA VAL A 306 10.47 25.97 -0.91
C VAL A 306 10.86 27.00 0.14
N SER A 307 10.06 28.06 0.33
CA SER A 307 10.32 29.13 1.30
C SER A 307 10.36 28.60 2.74
N GLU A 308 9.50 27.63 3.05
CA GLU A 308 9.40 26.98 4.35
C GLU A 308 10.39 25.81 4.54
N LYS A 309 11.26 25.58 3.53
CA LYS A 309 12.30 24.55 3.51
C LYS A 309 11.76 23.13 3.71
N TYR A 310 10.65 22.80 3.05
CA TYR A 310 10.09 21.46 3.07
C TYR A 310 11.04 20.48 2.35
N THR A 311 11.03 19.22 2.76
CA THR A 311 11.78 18.15 2.11
C THR A 311 11.08 17.74 0.81
N LEU A 312 11.81 17.62 -0.29
CA LEU A 312 11.31 17.10 -1.56
C LEU A 312 11.55 15.59 -1.66
N ARG A 313 10.50 14.81 -1.92
CA ARG A 313 10.58 13.40 -2.31
C ARG A 313 9.52 13.09 -3.35
N TYR A 314 9.95 12.86 -4.59
CA TYR A 314 9.08 12.56 -5.71
C TYR A 314 9.83 11.67 -6.70
N THR A 315 9.21 10.55 -7.05
CA THR A 315 9.74 9.55 -7.98
C THR A 315 8.99 9.55 -9.29
N GLY A 316 7.75 10.07 -9.30
CA GLY A 316 6.84 9.99 -10.43
C GLY A 316 5.95 8.75 -10.45
N GLY A 317 6.19 7.80 -9.54
CA GLY A 317 5.25 6.70 -9.25
C GLY A 317 4.30 7.12 -8.15
N MET A 318 2.99 7.03 -8.40
CA MET A 318 1.98 7.36 -7.39
C MET A 318 2.11 6.50 -6.13
N VAL A 319 2.40 5.21 -6.25
CA VAL A 319 2.50 4.27 -5.12
C VAL A 319 3.54 4.71 -4.09
N PRO A 320 4.85 4.83 -4.42
CA PRO A 320 5.86 5.24 -3.44
C PRO A 320 5.66 6.67 -2.95
N ASP A 321 5.21 7.58 -3.81
CA ASP A 321 5.08 9.00 -3.48
C ASP A 321 3.91 9.29 -2.52
N VAL A 322 2.89 8.43 -2.50
CA VAL A 322 1.75 8.49 -1.56
C VAL A 322 1.97 7.62 -0.31
N ASN A 323 2.72 6.52 -0.40
CA ASN A 323 2.95 5.60 0.72
C ASN A 323 3.90 6.15 1.83
N GLN A 324 4.72 7.16 1.51
CA GLN A 324 5.84 7.64 2.35
C GLN A 324 5.46 8.32 3.67
#